data_AF-A0A2V6K252-F1
#
_entry.id   AF-A0A2V6K252-F1
#
_cell.length_a   1.000
_cell.length_b   1.000
_cell.length_c   1.000
_cell.angle_alpha   90.00
_cell.angle_beta   90.00
_cell.angle_gamma   90.00
#
_symmetry.space_group_name_H-M   'P 1'
#
loop_
_entity.id
_entity.type
_entity.pdbx_description
1 polymer ?
#
loop_
_entity_poly.entity_id
_entity_poly.type
_entity_poly.pdbx_seq_one_letter_code
_entity_poly.pdbx_strand_id
1 'polypeptide(L)' 'VFPLIMGRRQIAGWYSGTARDSQDTLEFSALSNVHPMIEKYPLTRAAEAYERMHSGKARFRAVLTMGG' A
#
# COMPACT_ATOMS: atom_id res chain seq x y z
N VAL A 1 -9.20 -27.89 -6.27
CA VAL A 1 -9.30 -28.67 -5.00
C VAL A 1 -8.07 -29.56 -4.77
N PHE A 2 -7.73 -30.47 -5.70
CA PHE A 2 -6.50 -31.30 -5.59
C PHE A 2 -5.19 -30.54 -5.28
N PRO A 3 -4.93 -29.33 -5.83
CA PRO A 3 -3.69 -28.60 -5.54
C PRO A 3 -3.52 -28.17 -4.07
N LEU A 4 -4.62 -27.96 -3.34
CA LEU A 4 -4.59 -27.57 -1.93
C LEU A 4 -4.50 -28.80 -1.02
N ILE A 5 -5.30 -29.83 -1.29
CA ILE A 5 -5.38 -31.04 -0.47
C ILE A 5 -4.11 -31.89 -0.59
N MET A 6 -3.72 -32.25 -1.82
CA MET A 6 -2.56 -33.15 -2.04
C MET A 6 -1.24 -32.45 -1.69
N GLY A 7 -1.18 -31.13 -1.85
CA GLY A 7 -0.02 -30.32 -1.48
C GLY A 7 -0.02 -29.80 -0.04
N ARG A 8 -1.07 -30.09 0.75
CA ARG A 8 -1.27 -29.55 2.12
C ARG A 8 -1.06 -28.03 2.21
N ARG A 9 -1.61 -27.28 1.25
CA ARG A 9 -1.43 -25.83 1.14
C ARG A 9 -2.55 -25.08 1.84
N GLN A 10 -2.24 -23.92 2.40
CA GLN A 10 -3.18 -23.06 3.10
C GLN A 10 -3.47 -21.80 2.29
N ILE A 11 -4.72 -21.34 2.35
CA ILE A 11 -5.12 -19.98 1.97
C ILE A 11 -5.42 -19.24 3.27
N ALA A 12 -4.80 -18.10 3.46
CA ALA A 12 -5.03 -17.21 4.59
C ALA A 12 -5.18 -15.77 4.09
N GLY A 13 -5.90 -14.95 4.84
CA GLY A 13 -6.17 -13.57 4.47
C GLY A 13 -6.08 -12.65 5.68
N TRP A 14 -5.63 -11.42 5.44
CA TRP A 14 -5.55 -10.35 6.43
C TRP A 14 -5.95 -9.04 5.74
N TYR A 15 -6.85 -8.28 6.36
CA TYR A 15 -7.27 -6.97 5.86
C TYR A 15 -6.28 -5.86 6.26
N SER A 16 -5.64 -6.03 7.42
CA SER A 16 -4.64 -5.16 8.04
C SER A 16 -3.96 -5.95 9.18
N GLY A 17 -2.79 -5.49 9.63
CA GLY A 17 -2.20 -5.88 10.90
C GLY A 17 -2.78 -5.09 12.09
N THR A 18 -2.25 -5.37 13.27
CA THR A 18 -2.44 -4.60 14.51
C THR A 18 -1.57 -3.33 14.51
N ALA A 19 -1.76 -2.47 15.52
CA ALA A 19 -0.89 -1.31 15.73
C ALA A 19 0.59 -1.70 15.92
N ARG A 20 0.85 -2.84 16.57
CA ARG A 20 2.21 -3.37 16.74
C ARG A 20 2.83 -3.78 15.40
N ASP A 21 2.09 -4.54 14.59
CA ASP A 21 2.57 -4.96 13.27
C ASP A 21 2.92 -3.75 12.38
N SER A 22 2.16 -2.65 12.51
CA SER A 22 2.44 -1.40 11.80
C SER A 22 3.73 -0.73 12.29
N GLN A 23 3.95 -0.69 13.60
CA GLN A 23 5.18 -0.14 14.19
C GLN A 23 6.41 -0.93 13.74
N ASP A 24 6.37 -2.25 13.87
CA ASP A 24 7.46 -3.14 13.47
C ASP A 24 7.79 -2.97 11.98
N THR A 25 6.76 -2.82 11.14
CA THR A 25 6.92 -2.58 9.69
C THR A 25 7.58 -1.23 9.41
N LEU A 26 7.21 -0.16 10.11
CA LEU A 26 7.80 1.16 9.94
C LEU A 26 9.26 1.19 10.39
N GLU A 27 9.58 0.56 11.53
CA GLU A 27 10.95 0.42 12.03
C GLU A 27 11.83 -0.34 11.03
N PHE A 28 11.35 -1.49 10.53
CA PHE A 28 12.04 -2.25 9.50
C PHE A 28 12.29 -1.43 8.23
N SER A 29 11.27 -0.68 7.79
CA SER A 29 11.35 0.12 6.57
C SER A 29 12.37 1.26 6.71
N ALA A 30 12.40 1.93 7.86
CA ALA A 30 13.39 2.95 8.17
C ALA A 30 14.81 2.38 8.23
N LEU A 31 15.00 1.23 8.88
CA LEU A 31 16.29 0.54 8.99
C LEU A 31 16.81 0.07 7.63
N SER A 32 15.92 -0.38 6.75
CA SER A 32 16.27 -0.97 5.45
C SER A 32 16.18 0.03 4.29
N ASN A 33 15.90 1.31 4.58
CA ASN A 33 15.68 2.37 3.59
C ASN A 33 14.65 2.00 2.49
N VAL A 34 13.55 1.38 2.90
CA VAL A 34 12.44 0.99 2.01
C VAL A 34 11.42 2.11 1.97
N HIS A 35 11.15 2.64 0.78
CA HIS A 35 10.17 3.71 0.56
C HIS A 35 9.15 3.33 -0.51
N PRO A 36 7.87 3.71 -0.35
CA PRO A 36 6.89 3.56 -1.41
C PRO A 36 7.23 4.50 -2.56
N MET A 37 6.91 4.07 -3.77
CA MET A 37 6.95 4.91 -4.94
C MET A 37 5.65 5.72 -4.99
N ILE A 38 5.77 7.05 -4.87
CA ILE A 38 4.63 7.94 -4.71
C ILE A 38 4.57 9.04 -5.77
N GLU A 39 3.35 9.40 -6.14
CA GLU A 39 3.03 10.61 -6.89
C GLU A 39 2.40 11.62 -5.93
N LYS A 40 3.02 12.79 -5.77
CA LYS A 40 2.55 13.83 -4.84
C LYS A 40 1.55 14.76 -5.52
N TYR A 41 0.44 15.04 -4.84
CA TYR A 41 -0.58 16.00 -5.29
C TYR A 41 -0.90 16.97 -4.16
N PRO A 42 -1.03 18.29 -4.42
CA PRO A 42 -1.59 19.20 -3.42
C PRO A 42 -3.05 18.82 -3.14
N LEU A 43 -3.55 19.12 -1.95
CA LEU A 43 -4.94 18.84 -1.56
C LEU A 43 -5.97 19.43 -2.54
N THR A 44 -5.67 20.58 -3.14
CA THR A 44 -6.52 21.24 -4.16
C THR A 44 -6.73 20.39 -5.42
N ARG A 45 -5.85 19.42 -5.69
CA ARG A 45 -5.90 18.51 -6.84
C ARG A 45 -6.32 17.10 -6.46
N ALA A 46 -7.02 16.92 -5.33
CA ALA A 46 -7.47 15.60 -4.86
C ALA A 46 -8.32 14.85 -5.90
N ALA A 47 -9.21 15.54 -6.62
CA ALA A 47 -10.04 14.93 -7.66
C ALA A 47 -9.19 14.34 -8.80
N GLU A 48 -8.16 15.05 -9.24
CA GLU A 48 -7.24 14.56 -10.28
C GLU A 48 -6.43 13.35 -9.80
N ALA A 49 -5.90 13.41 -8.56
CA ALA A 49 -5.19 12.31 -7.95
C ALA A 49 -6.04 11.03 -7.91
N TYR A 50 -7.32 11.18 -7.57
CA TYR A 50 -8.29 10.10 -7.53
C TYR A 50 -8.55 9.51 -8.93
N GLU A 51 -8.83 10.34 -9.94
CA GLU A 51 -9.06 9.87 -11.32
C GLU A 51 -7.85 9.15 -11.90
N ARG A 52 -6.63 9.63 -11.60
CA ARG A 52 -5.41 8.97 -12.06
C ARG A 52 -5.19 7.61 -11.40
N MET A 53 -5.48 7.49 -10.11
CA MET A 53 -5.47 6.21 -9.40
C MET A 53 -6.55 5.27 -9.97
N HIS A 54 -7.78 5.76 -10.14
CA HIS A 54 -8.92 4.98 -10.61
C HIS A 54 -8.73 4.48 -12.05
N SER A 55 -8.13 5.30 -12.92
CA SER A 55 -7.80 4.92 -14.30
C SER A 55 -6.59 3.96 -14.41
N GLY A 56 -5.95 3.59 -13.29
CA GLY A 56 -4.78 2.71 -13.27
C GLY A 56 -3.50 3.34 -13.85
N LYS A 57 -3.51 4.65 -14.12
CA LYS A 57 -2.36 5.39 -14.68
C LYS A 57 -1.37 5.85 -13.62
N ALA A 58 -1.75 5.81 -12.35
CA ALA A 58 -0.86 6.13 -11.25
C ALA A 58 0.25 5.08 -11.14
N ARG A 59 1.50 5.53 -11.04
CA ARG A 59 2.63 4.66 -10.72
C ARG A 59 2.61 4.36 -9.23
N PHE A 60 1.90 3.29 -8.87
CA PHE A 60 1.69 2.76 -7.51
C PHE A 60 0.77 3.59 -6.62
N ARG A 61 1.25 4.68 -5.99
CA ARG A 61 0.47 5.37 -4.94
C ARG A 61 0.43 6.88 -5.12
N ALA A 62 -0.79 7.44 -5.23
CA ALA A 62 -1.01 8.87 -5.11
C ALA A 62 -1.03 9.27 -3.62
N VAL A 63 -0.34 10.36 -3.26
CA VAL A 63 -0.28 10.89 -1.89
C VAL A 63 -0.61 12.38 -1.92
N LEU A 64 -1.58 12.78 -1.11
CA LEU A 64 -1.93 14.18 -0.92
C LEU A 64 -0.93 14.84 0.03
N THR A 65 -0.37 15.98 -0.38
CA THR A 65 0.48 16.80 0.46
C THR A 65 -0.37 17.82 1.21
N MET A 66 -0.31 17.77 2.54
CA MET A 66 -1.01 18.68 3.44
C MET A 66 -0.06 19.84 3.76
N GLY A 67 -0.07 20.86 2.91
CA GLY A 67 0.80 22.03 2.98
C GLY A 67 0.69 22.82 1.68
N GLY A 68 0.47 24.13 1.79
CA GLY A 68 0.62 25.06 0.67
C GLY A 68 2.09 25.29 0.36
#